data_AF-A0A938IFH1-F1
#
_entry.id   AF-A0A938IFH1-F1
#
_cell.length_a   1.000
_cell.length_b   1.000
_cell.length_c   1.000
_cell.angle_alpha   90.00
_cell.angle_beta   90.00
_cell.angle_gamma   90.00
#
_symmetry.space_group_name_H-M   'P 1'
#
loop_
_entity.id
_entity.type
_entity.pdbx_description
1 polymer ?
#
loop_
_entity_poly.entity_id
_entity_poly.type
_entity_poly.pdbx_seq_one_letter_code
_entity_poly.pdbx_strand_id
1 'polypeptide(L)'
;MTTPPSTDRRANRLAQSTSPYLLQHAHNPVDWHPWGAEALEIARAQGKPIFLSIGYSACHWCHVMERESFENDAIARLMNEYFVNIKVDREERPDLDEIYMKAVQAISGAGGWPMSVWLTPDLAPFYGGT
;
A
#
# COMPACT_ATOMS: atom_id res chain seq x y z
N MET A 1 8.48 -25.37 -0.28
CA MET A 1 9.28 -25.06 0.93
C MET A 1 8.90 -23.65 1.35
N THR A 2 8.09 -23.50 2.38
CA THR A 2 7.65 -22.22 2.92
C THR A 2 8.72 -21.70 3.86
N THR A 3 9.43 -20.65 3.46
CA THR A 3 10.38 -19.94 4.33
C THR A 3 9.61 -19.37 5.52
N PRO A 4 10.03 -19.62 6.78
CA PRO A 4 9.40 -19.00 7.93
C PRO A 4 9.59 -17.47 7.89
N PRO A 5 8.63 -16.66 8.36
CA PRO A 5 8.76 -15.21 8.38
C PRO A 5 9.93 -14.84 9.30
N SER A 6 10.93 -14.14 8.76
CA SER A 6 12.08 -13.67 9.51
C SER A 6 11.66 -12.54 10.44
N THR A 7 11.78 -12.74 11.75
CA THR A 7 11.49 -11.75 12.80
C THR A 7 12.53 -10.64 12.91
N ASP A 8 13.50 -10.56 11.98
CA ASP A 8 14.63 -9.62 12.01
C ASP A 8 14.65 -8.70 10.77
N ARG A 9 13.47 -8.38 10.22
CA ARG A 9 13.36 -7.44 9.10
C ARG A 9 13.47 -6.00 9.60
N ARG A 10 14.39 -5.23 9.02
CA ARG A 10 14.52 -3.80 9.28
C ARG A 10 13.17 -3.12 9.04
N ALA A 11 12.74 -2.30 9.99
CA ALA A 11 11.48 -1.61 9.87
C ALA A 11 11.52 -0.54 8.75
N ASN A 12 10.44 -0.44 7.98
CA ASN A 12 10.19 0.62 7.00
C ASN A 12 9.62 1.88 7.71
N ARG A 13 9.22 2.89 6.92
CA ARG A 13 8.77 4.18 7.45
C ARG A 13 7.48 4.11 8.25
N LEU A 14 6.66 3.08 8.06
CA LEU A 14 5.43 2.89 8.84
C LEU A 14 5.70 2.64 10.32
N ALA A 15 6.92 2.27 10.71
CA ALA A 15 7.33 2.14 12.11
C ALA A 15 7.20 3.43 12.94
N GLN A 16 7.06 4.59 12.28
CA GLN A 16 6.85 5.89 12.91
C GLN A 16 5.36 6.30 12.96
N SER A 17 4.46 5.45 12.47
CA SER A 17 3.02 5.71 12.46
C SER A 17 2.39 5.54 13.84
N THR A 18 1.27 6.23 14.08
CA THR A 18 0.40 6.00 15.24
C THR A 18 -0.71 4.99 14.96
N SER A 19 -1.03 4.74 13.68
CA SER A 19 -2.05 3.75 13.29
C SER A 19 -1.59 2.34 13.64
N PRO A 20 -2.37 1.59 14.45
CA PRO A 20 -2.10 0.18 14.68
C PRO A 20 -2.09 -0.65 13.39
N TYR A 21 -2.93 -0.30 12.41
CA TYR A 21 -2.97 -0.98 11.12
C TYR A 21 -1.67 -0.75 10.33
N LEU A 22 -1.17 0.48 10.26
CA LEU A 22 0.08 0.77 9.55
C LEU A 22 1.29 0.12 10.25
N LEU A 23 1.30 0.11 11.59
CA LEU A 23 2.36 -0.51 12.38
C LEU A 23 2.47 -2.03 12.13
N GLN A 24 1.38 -2.73 11.85
CA GLN A 24 1.41 -4.15 11.48
C GLN A 24 2.27 -4.40 10.23
N HIS A 25 2.27 -3.45 9.29
CA HIS A 25 3.03 -3.55 8.04
C HIS A 25 4.46 -3.00 8.13
N ALA A 26 4.90 -2.54 9.32
CA ALA A 26 6.19 -1.86 9.50
C ALA A 26 7.41 -2.73 9.19
N HIS A 27 7.27 -4.06 9.25
CA HIS A 27 8.35 -5.02 8.99
C HIS A 27 8.20 -5.78 7.67
N ASN A 28 7.24 -5.36 6.82
CA ASN A 28 7.11 -5.93 5.49
C ASN A 28 8.32 -5.56 4.62
N PRO A 29 8.80 -6.48 3.75
CA PRO A 29 9.90 -6.23 2.83
C PRO A 29 9.56 -5.19 1.75
N VAL A 30 8.28 -4.91 1.53
CA VAL A 30 7.85 -3.77 0.71
C VAL A 30 8.27 -2.48 1.43
N ASP A 31 8.93 -1.58 0.71
CA ASP A 31 9.35 -0.27 1.22
C ASP A 31 8.14 0.67 1.30
N TRP A 32 7.34 0.46 2.34
CA TRP A 32 6.12 1.22 2.56
C TRP A 32 6.42 2.63 3.04
N HIS A 33 5.73 3.58 2.41
CA HIS A 33 5.57 4.93 2.89
C HIS A 33 4.14 5.14 3.43
N PRO A 34 3.97 5.96 4.49
CA PRO A 34 2.67 6.54 4.77
C PRO A 34 2.32 7.55 3.67
N TRP A 35 1.02 7.84 3.50
CA TRP A 35 0.62 8.95 2.64
C TRP A 35 1.13 10.28 3.18
N GLY A 36 1.86 11.02 2.36
CA GLY A 36 2.38 12.34 2.74
C GLY A 36 3.35 12.91 1.72
N ALA A 37 3.75 14.17 1.92
CA ALA A 37 4.58 14.92 0.99
C ALA A 37 5.86 14.17 0.58
N GLU A 38 6.54 13.48 1.51
CA GLU A 38 7.75 12.71 1.21
C GLU A 38 7.52 11.68 0.08
N ALA A 39 6.49 10.83 0.22
CA ALA A 39 6.22 9.78 -0.76
C ALA A 39 5.80 10.36 -2.12
N LEU A 40 5.00 11.42 -2.10
CA LEU A 40 4.49 12.05 -3.31
C LEU A 40 5.61 12.77 -4.09
N GLU A 41 6.50 13.47 -3.39
CA GLU A 41 7.66 14.11 -4.01
C GLU A 41 8.67 13.08 -4.53
N ILE A 42 8.85 11.95 -3.84
CA ILE A 42 9.67 10.85 -4.34
C ILE A 42 9.11 10.31 -5.67
N ALA A 43 7.80 10.06 -5.74
CA ALA A 43 7.15 9.58 -6.96
C ALA A 43 7.34 10.57 -8.12
N ARG A 44 7.13 11.87 -7.86
CA ARG A 44 7.30 12.94 -8.84
C ARG A 44 8.75 13.07 -9.30
N ALA A 45 9.71 13.09 -8.37
CA ALA A 45 11.13 13.25 -8.67
C ALA A 45 11.71 12.05 -9.43
N GLN A 46 11.24 10.83 -9.15
CA GLN A 46 11.70 9.62 -9.82
C GLN A 46 10.91 9.29 -11.09
N GLY A 47 9.80 9.99 -11.35
CA GLY A 47 8.87 9.64 -12.43
C GLY A 47 8.25 8.24 -12.27
N LYS A 48 8.22 7.70 -11.05
CA LYS A 48 7.72 6.35 -10.76
C LYS A 48 6.24 6.38 -10.41
N PRO A 49 5.43 5.45 -10.96
CA PRO A 49 4.05 5.30 -10.53
C PRO A 49 3.94 4.94 -9.04
N ILE A 50 2.81 5.28 -8.44
CA ILE A 50 2.49 4.96 -7.06
C ILE A 50 1.63 3.71 -7.04
N PHE A 51 1.98 2.76 -6.17
CA PHE A 51 1.07 1.71 -5.73
C PHE A 51 0.45 2.13 -4.39
N LEU A 52 -0.84 2.44 -4.42
CA LEU A 52 -1.61 2.85 -3.24
C LEU A 52 -2.44 1.67 -2.73
N SER A 53 -2.15 1.24 -1.49
CA SER A 53 -2.89 0.19 -0.79
C SER A 53 -3.65 0.77 0.40
N ILE A 54 -4.98 0.82 0.31
CA ILE A 54 -5.86 1.31 1.38
C ILE A 54 -6.54 0.14 2.07
N GLY A 55 -6.49 0.11 3.40
CA GLY A 55 -7.15 -0.90 4.22
C GLY A 55 -7.42 -0.40 5.64
N TYR A 56 -7.79 -1.32 6.53
CA TYR A 56 -8.09 -1.04 7.94
C TYR A 56 -7.91 -2.33 8.76
N SER A 57 -7.76 -2.19 10.08
CA SER A 57 -7.38 -3.27 11.00
C SER A 57 -8.33 -4.48 11.01
N ALA A 58 -9.64 -4.26 10.88
CA ALA A 58 -10.64 -5.34 10.93
C ALA A 58 -10.93 -6.01 9.57
N CYS A 59 -10.15 -5.69 8.53
CA CYS A 59 -10.32 -6.21 7.17
C CYS A 59 -9.69 -7.60 7.01
N HIS A 60 -10.51 -8.66 6.87
CA HIS A 60 -10.00 -10.03 6.68
C HIS A 60 -9.09 -10.17 5.45
N TRP A 61 -9.54 -9.67 4.29
CA TRP A 61 -8.79 -9.80 3.04
C TRP A 61 -7.51 -8.96 3.01
N CYS A 62 -7.42 -7.92 3.83
CA CYS A 62 -6.20 -7.13 3.97
C CYS A 62 -5.07 -7.95 4.60
N HIS A 63 -5.39 -8.78 5.60
CA HIS A 63 -4.43 -9.72 6.19
C HIS A 63 -4.04 -10.85 5.22
N VAL A 64 -4.98 -11.33 4.40
CA VAL A 64 -4.68 -12.34 3.37
C VAL A 64 -3.70 -11.78 2.34
N MET A 65 -4.00 -10.59 1.81
CA MET A 65 -3.13 -9.92 0.83
C MET A 65 -1.73 -9.64 1.38
N GLU A 66 -1.62 -9.23 2.65
CA GLU A 66 -0.34 -9.06 3.31
C GLU A 66 0.48 -10.36 3.31
N ARG A 67 -0.10 -11.43 3.83
CA ARG A 67 0.59 -12.70 3.99
C ARG A 67 1.00 -13.32 2.66
N GLU A 68 0.15 -13.20 1.64
CA GLU A 68 0.38 -13.84 0.34
C GLU A 68 1.26 -12.99 -0.58
N SER A 69 1.24 -11.67 -0.43
CA SER A 69 1.93 -10.74 -1.34
C SER A 69 2.98 -9.88 -0.64
N PHE A 70 2.61 -9.12 0.39
CA PHE A 70 3.49 -8.07 0.94
C PHE A 70 4.62 -8.61 1.83
N GLU A 71 4.47 -9.80 2.41
CA GLU A 71 5.53 -10.48 3.17
C GLU A 71 6.54 -11.24 2.29
N ASN A 72 6.24 -11.40 0.99
CA ASN A 72 7.04 -12.17 0.05
C ASN A 72 8.18 -11.32 -0.53
N ASP A 73 9.43 -11.70 -0.28
CA ASP A 73 10.60 -10.92 -0.70
C ASP A 73 10.73 -10.78 -2.22
N ALA A 74 10.26 -11.75 -3.01
CA ALA A 74 10.35 -11.67 -4.47
C ALA A 74 9.35 -10.66 -5.04
N ILE A 75 8.12 -10.65 -4.52
CA ILE A 75 7.10 -9.67 -4.87
C ILE A 75 7.52 -8.28 -4.41
N ALA A 76 7.96 -8.16 -3.16
CA ALA A 76 8.41 -6.90 -2.60
C ALA A 76 9.59 -6.28 -3.38
N ARG A 77 10.54 -7.09 -3.85
CA ARG A 77 11.63 -6.61 -4.72
C ARG A 77 11.10 -5.95 -5.98
N LEU A 78 10.17 -6.60 -6.68
CA LEU A 78 9.54 -6.03 -7.88
C LEU A 78 8.76 -4.76 -7.53
N MET A 79 7.98 -4.78 -6.45
CA MET A 79 7.21 -3.61 -6.02
C MET A 79 8.11 -2.41 -5.71
N ASN A 80 9.22 -2.62 -5.01
CA ASN A 80 10.17 -1.57 -4.64
C ASN A 80 10.97 -1.05 -5.85
N GLU A 81 11.20 -1.90 -6.85
CA GLU A 81 11.85 -1.52 -8.10
C GLU A 81 10.96 -0.57 -8.91
N TYR A 82 9.69 -0.94 -9.13
CA TYR A 82 8.80 -0.29 -10.08
C TYR A 82 7.90 0.80 -9.50
N PHE A 83 7.63 0.78 -8.19
CA PHE A 83 6.63 1.67 -7.58
C PHE A 83 7.17 2.42 -6.37
N VAL A 84 6.55 3.57 -6.10
CA VAL A 84 6.50 4.13 -4.75
C VAL A 84 5.30 3.50 -4.04
N ASN A 85 5.56 2.68 -3.02
CA ASN A 85 4.54 1.91 -2.33
C ASN A 85 3.98 2.73 -1.15
N ILE A 86 2.70 3.08 -1.20
CA ILE A 86 2.02 3.87 -0.18
C ILE A 86 0.94 3.02 0.50
N LYS A 87 1.00 2.95 1.83
CA LYS A 87 -0.02 2.30 2.67
C LYS A 87 -0.87 3.36 3.36
N VAL A 88 -2.19 3.20 3.32
CA VAL A 88 -3.13 4.12 3.97
C VAL A 88 -4.07 3.34 4.89
N ASP A 89 -4.21 3.86 6.11
CA ASP A 89 -5.28 3.48 7.02
C ASP A 89 -6.53 4.31 6.70
N ARG A 90 -7.59 3.62 6.30
CA ARG A 90 -8.89 4.21 6.03
C ARG A 90 -9.46 4.92 7.26
N GLU A 91 -9.23 4.41 8.46
CA GLU A 91 -9.78 4.97 9.70
C GLU A 91 -9.16 6.33 10.01
N GLU A 92 -7.89 6.55 9.64
CA GLU A 92 -7.21 7.84 9.76
C GLU A 92 -7.45 8.76 8.55
N ARG A 93 -7.62 8.20 7.35
CA ARG A 93 -7.79 8.96 6.07
C ARG A 93 -9.02 8.52 5.28
N PRO A 94 -10.23 8.73 5.82
CA PRO A 94 -11.47 8.40 5.11
C PRO A 94 -11.67 9.23 3.83
N ASP A 95 -11.04 10.41 3.76
CA ASP A 95 -11.04 11.29 2.59
C ASP A 95 -10.36 10.63 1.37
N LEU A 96 -9.20 10.01 1.58
CA LEU A 96 -8.49 9.30 0.52
C LEU A 96 -9.23 8.03 0.10
N ASP A 97 -9.77 7.31 1.08
CA ASP A 97 -10.57 6.12 0.84
C ASP A 97 -11.75 6.42 -0.08
N GLU A 98 -12.54 7.46 0.21
CA GLU A 98 -13.71 7.80 -0.58
C GLU A 98 -13.34 8.20 -2.02
N ILE A 99 -12.31 9.02 -2.18
CA ILE A 99 -11.84 9.48 -3.50
C ILE A 99 -11.41 8.28 -4.36
N TYR A 100 -10.57 7.41 -3.82
CA TYR A 100 -10.01 6.31 -4.58
C TYR A 100 -10.98 5.14 -4.74
N MET A 101 -11.93 4.93 -3.82
CA MET A 101 -13.02 3.96 -3.99
C MET A 101 -13.88 4.33 -5.21
N LYS A 102 -14.24 5.61 -5.37
CA LYS A 102 -14.98 6.07 -6.56
C LYS A 102 -14.19 5.80 -7.84
N ALA A 103 -12.87 6.03 -7.82
CA ALA A 103 -12.02 5.74 -8.97
C ALA A 103 -11.97 4.23 -9.29
N VAL A 104 -11.79 3.38 -8.29
CA VAL A 104 -11.76 1.91 -8.47
C VAL A 104 -13.10 1.40 -9.00
N GLN A 105 -14.22 1.88 -8.48
CA GLN A 105 -15.55 1.55 -8.98
C GLN A 105 -15.73 1.95 -10.44
N ALA A 106 -15.25 3.15 -10.82
CA ALA A 106 -15.32 3.61 -12.21
C ALA A 106 -14.43 2.79 -13.17
N ILE A 107 -13.26 2.34 -12.70
CA ILE A 107 -12.30 1.57 -13.51
C ILE A 107 -12.69 0.09 -13.63
N SER A 108 -13.09 -0.53 -12.52
CA SER A 108 -13.25 -1.99 -12.42
C SER A 108 -14.71 -2.46 -12.39
N GLY A 109 -15.66 -1.56 -12.14
CA GLY A 109 -17.08 -1.89 -11.93
C GLY A 109 -17.39 -2.49 -10.54
N ALA A 110 -16.38 -2.65 -9.68
CA ALA A 110 -16.52 -3.18 -8.32
C ALA A 110 -15.75 -2.31 -7.31
N GLY A 111 -15.99 -2.54 -6.02
CA GLY A 111 -15.29 -1.84 -4.94
C GLY A 111 -15.21 -2.70 -3.68
N GLY A 112 -14.16 -2.51 -2.89
CA GLY A 112 -13.89 -3.30 -1.70
C GLY A 112 -12.53 -2.98 -1.09
N TRP A 113 -12.20 -3.72 -0.04
CA TRP A 113 -10.91 -3.65 0.65
C TRP A 113 -10.28 -5.06 0.73
N PRO A 114 -8.95 -5.18 0.60
CA PRO A 114 -7.97 -4.10 0.44
C PRO A 114 -8.06 -3.44 -0.93
N MET A 115 -8.12 -2.11 -0.94
CA MET A 115 -8.19 -1.37 -2.19
C MET A 115 -6.78 -1.18 -2.73
N SER A 116 -6.55 -1.63 -3.96
CA SER A 116 -5.28 -1.52 -4.67
C SER A 116 -5.45 -0.58 -5.86
N VAL A 117 -4.69 0.53 -5.87
CA VAL A 117 -4.80 1.55 -6.92
C VAL A 117 -3.43 1.92 -7.42
N TRP A 118 -3.27 1.96 -8.75
CA TRP A 118 -2.05 2.44 -9.38
C TRP A 118 -2.27 3.85 -9.91
N LEU A 119 -1.44 4.77 -9.43
CA LEU A 119 -1.52 6.18 -9.76
C LEU A 119 -0.29 6.61 -10.56
N THR A 120 -0.47 7.60 -11.43
CA THR A 120 0.65 8.36 -11.97
C THR A 120 1.33 9.17 -10.84
N PRO A 121 2.56 9.68 -11.05
CA PRO A 121 3.19 10.61 -10.10
C PRO A 121 2.35 11.87 -9.79
N ASP A 122 1.42 12.23 -10.66
CA ASP A 122 0.46 13.34 -10.48
C ASP A 122 -0.87 12.90 -9.83
N LEU A 123 -0.88 11.71 -9.20
CA LEU A 123 -2.00 11.15 -8.44
C LEU A 123 -3.21 10.71 -9.28
N ALA A 124 -3.09 10.70 -10.61
CA ALA A 124 -4.18 10.25 -11.47
C ALA A 124 -4.26 8.71 -11.49
N PRO A 125 -5.40 8.11 -11.13
CA PRO A 125 -5.56 6.65 -11.16
C PRO A 125 -5.65 6.16 -12.60
N PHE A 126 -4.90 5.12 -12.94
CA PHE A 126 -4.96 4.47 -14.26
C PHE A 126 -5.29 2.97 -14.19
N TYR A 127 -5.20 2.36 -13.01
CA TYR A 127 -5.64 0.99 -12.76
C TYR A 127 -6.06 0.85 -11.30
N GLY A 128 -6.97 -0.08 -11.00
CA GLY A 128 -7.33 -0.39 -9.62
C GLY A 128 -8.37 -1.48 -9.47
N GLY A 129 -8.43 -2.06 -8.27
CA GLY A 129 -9.29 -3.19 -7.93
C GLY A 129 -9.25 -3.55 -6.44
N THR A 130 -9.92 -4.64 -6.09
CA THR A 130 -9.99 -5.23 -4.75
C THR A 130 -9.86 -6.74 -4.80
#